data_AF-A0A6B3HRP1-F1
#
_entry.id   AF-A0A6B3HRP1-F1
#
_cell.length_a   1.000
_cell.length_b   1.000
_cell.length_c   1.000
_cell.angle_alpha   90.00
_cell.angle_beta   90.00
_cell.angle_gamma   90.00
#
_symmetry.space_group_name_H-M   'P 1'
#
loop_
_entity.id
_entity.type
_entity.pdbx_description
1 polymer ?
#
loop_
_entity_poly.entity_id
_entity_poly.type
_entity_poly.pdbx_seq_one_letter_code
_entity_poly.pdbx_strand_id
1 'polypeptide(L)'
;EAAHAARQAEEDHREVAESELSTALRAVFGEPAQVEAVKEVPGGEDAATELAAAVRRVPMARRFHNDSVRAARALRRHRTVRLFRLAGHAPFPLAFEMDDAPPVALADRPGT
;
A
#
# COMPACT_ATOMS: atom_id res chain seq x y z
N GLU A 1 12.19 8.98 9.55
CA GLU A 1 11.85 10.13 8.69
C GLU A 1 10.82 9.78 7.62
N ALA A 2 11.09 8.81 6.73
CA ALA A 2 10.16 8.39 5.66
C ALA A 2 8.72 8.08 6.16
N ALA A 3 8.58 7.39 7.29
CA ALA A 3 7.26 7.11 7.87
C ALA A 3 6.48 8.37 8.31
N HIS A 4 7.20 9.43 8.71
CA HIS A 4 6.58 10.71 9.06
C HIS A 4 6.19 11.47 7.79
N ALA A 5 7.07 11.49 6.78
CA ALA A 5 6.81 12.12 5.48
C ALA A 5 5.59 11.49 4.79
N ALA A 6 5.52 10.15 4.71
CA ALA A 6 4.38 9.43 4.14
C ALA A 6 3.05 9.75 4.86
N ARG A 7 3.10 9.97 6.18
CA ARG A 7 1.91 10.33 6.98
C ARG A 7 1.41 11.75 6.71
N GLN A 8 2.30 12.67 6.36
CA GLN A 8 2.00 14.09 6.15
C GLN A 8 1.86 14.46 4.67
N ALA A 9 2.06 13.51 3.76
CA ALA A 9 2.02 13.77 2.32
C ALA A 9 0.61 14.19 1.88
N GLU A 10 0.54 15.25 1.07
CA GLU A 10 -0.68 15.63 0.37
C GLU A 10 -1.02 14.61 -0.73
N GLU A 11 -2.28 14.57 -1.17
CA GLU A 11 -2.78 13.55 -2.11
C GLU A 11 -1.91 13.43 -3.37
N ASP A 12 -1.46 14.56 -3.93
CA ASP A 12 -0.64 14.61 -5.15
C ASP A 12 0.78 14.04 -4.97
N HIS A 13 1.29 13.98 -3.73
CA HIS A 13 2.62 13.48 -3.40
C HIS A 13 2.61 12.15 -2.66
N ARG A 14 1.42 11.65 -2.33
CA ARG A 14 1.22 10.47 -1.49
C ARG A 14 1.81 9.20 -2.09
N GLU A 15 1.63 8.99 -3.39
CA GLU A 15 2.21 7.84 -4.11
C GLU A 15 3.74 7.75 -3.97
N VAL A 16 4.40 8.89 -4.10
CA VAL A 16 5.87 8.98 -3.99
C VAL A 16 6.29 8.75 -2.54
N ALA A 17 5.67 9.44 -1.59
CA ALA A 17 6.04 9.35 -0.18
C ALA A 17 5.81 7.94 0.40
N GLU A 18 4.71 7.27 0.03
CA GLU A 18 4.47 5.89 0.44
C GLU A 18 5.43 4.90 -0.26
N SER A 19 5.84 5.15 -1.52
CA SER A 19 6.87 4.35 -2.21
C SER A 19 8.25 4.47 -1.55
N GLU A 20 8.62 5.68 -1.14
CA GLU A 20 9.86 5.94 -0.39
C GLU A 20 9.85 5.22 0.97
N LEU A 21 8.70 5.22 1.66
CA LEU A 21 8.53 4.45 2.89
C LEU A 21 8.73 2.94 2.64
N SER A 22 8.10 2.36 1.61
CA SER A 22 8.31 0.95 1.27
C SER A 22 9.77 0.63 0.96
N THR A 23 10.45 1.53 0.25
CA THR A 23 11.89 1.39 -0.07
C THR A 23 12.74 1.45 1.21
N ALA A 24 12.46 2.40 2.10
CA ALA A 24 13.16 2.51 3.38
C ALA A 24 12.93 1.26 4.26
N LEU A 25 11.71 0.75 4.32
CA LEU A 25 11.40 -0.50 5.04
C LEU A 25 12.13 -1.69 4.43
N ARG A 26 12.27 -1.75 3.10
CA ARG A 26 13.04 -2.81 2.42
C ARG A 26 14.53 -2.74 2.76
N ALA A 27 15.09 -1.55 2.86
CA ALA A 27 16.49 -1.36 3.27
C ALA A 27 16.72 -1.71 4.75
N VAL A 28 15.76 -1.38 5.63
CA VAL A 28 15.85 -1.62 7.07
C VAL A 28 15.53 -3.06 7.47
N PHE A 29 14.73 -3.78 6.69
CA PHE A 29 14.32 -5.17 6.96
C PHE A 29 14.73 -6.12 5.82
N GLY A 30 15.94 -5.92 5.30
CA GLY A 30 16.55 -6.78 4.29
C GLY A 30 17.06 -8.11 4.85
N GLU A 31 17.32 -8.18 6.16
CA GLU A 31 17.85 -9.35 6.84
C GLU A 31 17.01 -9.75 8.07
N PRO A 32 16.82 -11.05 8.35
CA PRO A 32 16.04 -11.52 9.51
C PRO A 32 16.55 -10.98 10.85
N ALA A 33 17.86 -10.79 11.01
CA ALA A 33 18.47 -10.26 12.23
C ALA A 33 17.93 -8.87 12.61
N GLN A 34 17.52 -8.07 11.62
CA GLN A 34 16.96 -6.73 11.87
C GLN A 34 15.57 -6.80 12.49
N VAL A 35 14.77 -7.81 12.13
CA VAL A 35 13.46 -8.05 12.74
C VAL A 35 13.62 -8.57 14.16
N GLU A 36 14.57 -9.48 14.40
CA GLU A 36 14.85 -9.98 15.75
C GLU A 36 15.32 -8.87 16.69
N ALA A 37 16.20 -7.97 16.23
CA ALA A 37 16.62 -6.81 17.02
C ALA A 37 15.44 -5.90 17.42
N VAL A 38 14.40 -5.80 16.59
CA VAL A 38 13.17 -5.06 16.94
C VAL A 38 12.38 -5.80 18.01
N LYS A 39 12.26 -7.13 17.92
CA LYS A 39 11.53 -7.95 18.91
C LYS A 39 12.14 -7.91 20.32
N GLU A 40 13.45 -7.72 20.44
CA GLU A 40 14.16 -7.64 21.73
C GLU A 40 13.79 -6.39 22.56
N VAL A 41 13.23 -5.36 21.93
CA VAL A 41 12.81 -4.13 22.61
C VAL A 41 11.40 -4.30 23.21
N PRO A 42 11.08 -3.72 24.38
CA PRO A 42 9.73 -3.79 24.95
C PRO A 42 8.65 -3.32 23.96
N GLY A 43 7.66 -4.18 23.69
CA GLY A 43 6.58 -3.94 22.70
C GLY A 43 6.98 -4.18 21.24
N GLY A 44 8.22 -4.60 21.00
CA GLY A 44 8.76 -4.84 19.66
C GLY A 44 8.17 -6.06 18.96
N GLU A 45 7.80 -7.10 19.71
CA GLU A 45 7.16 -8.31 19.16
C GLU A 45 5.79 -8.01 18.54
N ASP A 46 4.97 -7.24 19.25
CA ASP A 46 3.67 -6.78 18.75
C ASP A 46 3.85 -5.87 17.52
N ALA A 47 4.79 -4.93 17.59
CA ALA A 47 5.09 -4.02 16.48
C ALA A 47 5.59 -4.75 15.23
N ALA A 48 6.47 -5.75 15.39
CA ALA A 48 6.97 -6.57 14.28
C ALA A 48 5.84 -7.40 13.66
N THR A 49 4.95 -7.96 14.49
CA THR A 49 3.78 -8.73 14.05
C THR A 49 2.80 -7.87 13.27
N GLU A 50 2.48 -6.68 13.79
CA GLU A 50 1.61 -5.70 13.13
C GLU A 50 2.21 -5.25 11.80
N LEU A 51 3.51 -4.90 11.78
CA LEU A 51 4.21 -4.49 10.58
C LEU A 51 4.22 -5.59 9.52
N ALA A 52 4.50 -6.84 9.90
CA ALA A 52 4.46 -7.97 8.97
C ALA A 52 3.04 -8.18 8.40
N ALA A 53 1.99 -8.00 9.21
CA ALA A 53 0.62 -8.06 8.73
C ALA A 53 0.29 -6.92 7.77
N ALA A 54 0.76 -5.69 8.05
CA ALA A 54 0.56 -4.53 7.18
C ALA A 54 1.27 -4.71 5.82
N VAL A 55 2.54 -5.12 5.83
CA VAL A 55 3.36 -5.38 4.64
C VAL A 55 2.68 -6.38 3.70
N ARG A 56 2.01 -7.40 4.23
CA ARG A 56 1.24 -8.36 3.42
C ARG A 56 -0.06 -7.80 2.85
N ARG A 57 -0.73 -6.91 3.57
CA ARG A 57 -2.05 -6.36 3.16
C ARG A 57 -1.93 -5.23 2.14
N VAL A 58 -0.88 -4.42 2.19
CA VAL A 58 -0.71 -3.24 1.33
C VAL A 58 -0.82 -3.59 -0.17
N PRO A 59 -0.13 -4.62 -0.70
CA PRO A 59 -0.27 -4.98 -2.11
C PRO A 59 -1.66 -5.43 -2.50
N MET A 60 -2.37 -6.09 -1.58
CA MET A 60 -3.76 -6.52 -1.80
C MET A 60 -4.68 -5.31 -1.89
N ALA A 61 -4.52 -4.34 -0.98
CA ALA A 61 -5.33 -3.12 -0.95
C ALA A 61 -5.14 -2.30 -2.23
N ARG A 62 -3.89 -2.11 -2.68
CA ARG A 62 -3.59 -1.40 -3.93
C ARG A 62 -4.22 -2.07 -5.15
N ARG A 63 -4.09 -3.40 -5.26
CA ARG A 63 -4.70 -4.16 -6.36
C ARG A 63 -6.23 -4.05 -6.35
N PHE A 64 -6.84 -4.22 -5.19
CA PHE A 64 -8.29 -4.09 -5.02
C PHE A 64 -8.80 -2.70 -5.43
N HIS A 65 -8.08 -1.64 -5.03
CA HIS A 65 -8.39 -0.28 -5.44
C HIS A 65 -8.27 -0.12 -6.97
N ASN A 66 -7.16 -0.56 -7.56
CA ASN A 66 -6.92 -0.44 -9.00
C ASN A 66 -7.91 -1.24 -9.84
N ASP A 67 -8.34 -2.40 -9.36
CA ASP A 67 -9.39 -3.20 -10.00
C ASP A 67 -10.75 -2.49 -9.94
N SER A 68 -11.06 -1.84 -8.82
CA SER A 68 -12.24 -0.99 -8.68
C SER A 68 -12.19 0.22 -9.62
N VAL A 69 -11.04 0.88 -9.76
CA VAL A 69 -10.80 1.96 -10.73
C VAL A 69 -11.00 1.47 -12.15
N ARG A 70 -10.45 0.30 -12.50
CA ARG A 70 -10.62 -0.31 -13.83
C ARG A 70 -12.08 -0.62 -14.12
N ALA A 71 -12.80 -1.20 -13.17
CA ALA A 71 -14.23 -1.49 -13.29
C ALA A 71 -15.05 -0.21 -13.47
N ALA A 72 -14.77 0.84 -12.69
CA ALA A 72 -15.45 2.12 -12.81
C ALA A 72 -15.19 2.78 -14.17
N ARG A 73 -13.94 2.75 -14.66
CA ARG A 73 -13.58 3.24 -16.00
C ARG A 73 -14.31 2.47 -17.10
N ALA A 74 -14.38 1.13 -17.00
CA ALA A 74 -15.11 0.31 -17.95
C ALA A 74 -16.61 0.67 -17.97
N LEU A 75 -17.23 0.80 -16.79
CA LEU A 75 -18.65 1.16 -16.65
C LEU A 75 -18.96 2.53 -17.28
N ARG A 76 -18.10 3.55 -17.05
CA ARG A 76 -18.28 4.90 -17.62
C ARG A 76 -18.24 4.95 -19.16
N ARG A 77 -17.70 3.91 -19.82
CA ARG A 77 -17.69 3.82 -21.30
C ARG A 77 -19.03 3.34 -21.88
N HIS A 78 -19.91 2.73 -21.07
CA HIS A 78 -21.19 2.24 -21.56
C HIS A 78 -22.12 3.38 -21.99
N ARG A 79 -22.81 3.20 -23.12
CA ARG A 79 -23.71 4.21 -23.70
C ARG A 79 -24.85 4.58 -22.74
N THR A 80 -25.40 3.62 -22.01
CA THR A 80 -26.46 3.84 -21.01
C THR A 80 -25.98 4.78 -19.90
N VAL A 81 -24.80 4.52 -19.33
CA VAL A 81 -24.19 5.36 -18.28
C VAL A 81 -23.95 6.78 -18.77
N ARG A 82 -23.50 6.95 -20.03
CA ARG A 82 -23.28 8.26 -20.64
C ARG A 82 -24.58 8.99 -20.97
N LEU A 83 -25.57 8.30 -21.54
CA LEU A 83 -26.85 8.87 -21.94
C LEU A 83 -27.64 9.38 -20.74
N PHE A 84 -27.68 8.58 -19.67
CA PHE A 84 -28.35 8.95 -18.42
C PHE A 84 -27.47 9.74 -17.45
N ARG A 85 -26.24 10.11 -17.85
CA ARG A 85 -25.27 10.85 -17.01
C ARG A 85 -25.06 10.24 -15.61
N LEU A 86 -25.08 8.92 -15.51
CA LEU A 86 -25.04 8.21 -14.21
C LEU A 86 -23.72 8.36 -13.46
N ALA A 87 -22.65 8.79 -14.12
CA ALA A 87 -21.39 9.13 -13.47
C ALA A 87 -21.44 10.45 -12.69
N GLY A 88 -22.45 11.30 -12.95
CA GLY A 88 -22.64 12.58 -12.27
C GLY A 88 -21.40 13.48 -12.33
N HIS A 89 -21.06 14.07 -11.18
CA HIS A 89 -19.90 14.96 -10.98
C HIS A 89 -18.67 14.23 -10.44
N ALA A 90 -18.70 12.89 -10.36
CA ALA A 90 -17.59 12.15 -9.78
C ALA A 90 -16.32 12.33 -10.65
N PRO A 91 -15.17 12.69 -10.05
CA PRO A 91 -13.92 12.86 -10.78
C PRO A 91 -13.56 11.58 -11.53
N PHE A 92 -12.70 11.72 -12.56
CA PHE A 92 -12.27 10.55 -13.31
C PHE A 92 -11.46 9.63 -12.37
N PRO A 93 -11.79 8.32 -12.30
CA PRO A 93 -11.07 7.40 -11.41
C PRO A 93 -9.60 7.31 -11.84
N LEU A 94 -8.68 7.57 -10.92
CA LEU A 94 -7.24 7.44 -11.10
C LEU A 94 -6.75 6.17 -10.37
N ALA A 95 -5.81 5.47 -10.97
CA ALA A 95 -5.21 4.29 -10.34
C ALA A 95 -4.12 4.76 -9.38
N PHE A 96 -3.85 3.96 -8.35
CA PHE A 96 -2.80 4.23 -7.37
C PHE A 96 -1.55 3.43 -7.72
N GLU A 97 -0.45 4.13 -7.99
CA GLU A 97 0.86 3.54 -8.33
C GLU A 97 1.86 3.79 -7.21
N MET A 98 2.35 2.70 -6.61
CA MET A 98 3.30 2.77 -5.49
C MET A 98 4.16 1.52 -5.48
N ASP A 99 5.44 1.66 -5.09
CA ASP A 99 6.26 0.51 -4.73
C ASP A 99 5.73 -0.12 -3.44
N ASP A 100 5.28 -1.37 -3.54
CA ASP A 100 4.72 -2.16 -2.45
C ASP A 100 5.46 -3.50 -2.28
N ALA A 101 6.67 -3.65 -2.85
CA ALA A 101 7.39 -4.91 -2.73
C ALA A 101 7.83 -5.14 -1.26
N PRO A 102 7.44 -6.28 -0.65
CA PRO A 102 7.65 -6.50 0.75
C PRO A 102 9.14 -6.76 1.06
N PRO A 103 9.68 -6.24 2.19
CA PRO A 103 10.99 -6.67 2.72
C PRO A 103 11.03 -8.17 2.94
N VAL A 104 12.11 -8.83 2.51
CA VAL A 104 12.26 -10.30 2.59
C VAL A 104 12.12 -10.83 4.02
N ALA A 105 12.64 -10.10 5.01
CA ALA A 105 12.58 -10.51 6.42
C ALA A 105 11.16 -10.47 7.01
N LEU A 106 10.23 -9.73 6.39
CA LEU A 106 8.83 -9.62 6.82
C LEU A 106 7.86 -10.30 5.85
N ALA A 107 8.33 -10.64 4.65
CA ALA A 107 7.58 -11.32 3.60
C ALA A 107 7.40 -12.81 3.89
N ASP A 108 8.18 -13.36 4.82
CA ASP A 108 8.17 -14.79 5.09
C ASP A 108 6.78 -15.24 5.53
N ARG A 109 6.32 -16.29 4.87
CA ARG A 109 5.05 -16.93 5.15
C ARG A 109 5.22 -17.67 6.47
N PRO A 110 4.47 -17.38 7.54
CA PRO A 110 4.24 -18.41 8.55
C PRO A 110 3.49 -19.53 7.82
N GLY A 111 4.23 -20.57 7.45
CA GLY A 111 3.79 -21.61 6.53
C GLY A 111 4.33 -22.96 6.94
N THR A 112 4.01 -23.38 8.17
CA THR A 112 3.49 -24.70 8.58
C THR A 112 3.11 -24.63 10.05
#